data_AF-A0A7J2YGS4-F1
#
_entry.id   AF-A0A7J2YGS4-F1
#
_cell.length_a   1.000
_cell.length_b   1.000
_cell.length_c   1.000
_cell.angle_alpha   90.00
_cell.angle_beta   90.00
_cell.angle_gamma   90.00
#
_symmetry.space_group_name_H-M   'P 1'
#
loop_
_entity.id
_entity.type
_entity.pdbx_description
1 polymer ?
#
loop_
_entity_poly.entity_id
_entity_poly.type
_entity_poly.pdbx_seq_one_letter_code
_entity_poly.pdbx_strand_id
1 'polypeptide(L)'
;IAAIGYGFSPERAFKLLEDDVILDVVDLTLYVGTSKNHLTRIKGRIIGENGKTRKIIEEYTGTFLSVYSNYVAIIGTYENVNVARRAVEMLASGKPHNSVYSFLDREKRRLKKLEFELWEKRRL
;
A
#
# COMPACT_ATOMS: atom_id res chain seq x y z
N ILE A 1 13.63 4.41 12.41
CA ILE A 1 14.47 3.19 12.32
C ILE A 1 13.64 1.94 11.95
N ALA A 2 12.40 1.78 12.46
CA ALA A 2 11.58 0.59 12.18
C ALA A 2 11.32 0.28 10.68
N ALA A 3 11.06 1.29 9.83
CA ALA A 3 10.77 1.08 8.41
C ALA A 3 11.92 0.43 7.60
N ILE A 4 13.19 0.67 7.99
CA ILE A 4 14.35 0.05 7.34
C ILE A 4 14.33 -1.47 7.58
N GLY A 5 13.90 -1.90 8.77
CA GLY A 5 13.70 -3.32 9.09
C GLY A 5 12.62 -4.00 8.26
N TYR A 6 11.73 -3.23 7.62
CA TYR A 6 10.72 -3.73 6.69
C TYR A 6 11.10 -3.55 5.21
N GLY A 7 12.38 -3.29 4.92
CA GLY A 7 12.92 -3.28 3.56
C GLY A 7 12.75 -1.96 2.80
N PHE A 8 12.39 -0.86 3.49
CA PHE A 8 12.49 0.47 2.88
C PHE A 8 13.93 0.95 2.81
N SER A 9 14.26 1.67 1.74
CA SER A 9 15.50 2.43 1.67
C SER A 9 15.47 3.59 2.69
N PRO A 10 16.64 4.08 3.16
CA PRO A 10 16.69 5.21 4.08
C PRO A 10 15.89 6.42 3.59
N GLU A 11 15.98 6.75 2.29
CA GLU A 11 15.31 7.89 1.67
C GLU A 11 13.79 7.78 1.80
N ARG A 12 13.23 6.57 1.58
CA ARG A 12 11.80 6.32 1.73
C ARG A 12 11.38 6.26 3.19
N ALA A 13 12.25 5.76 4.07
CA ALA A 13 11.99 5.71 5.50
C ALA A 13 11.97 7.11 6.14
N PHE A 14 12.74 8.07 5.64
CA PHE A 14 12.73 9.45 6.14
C PHE A 14 11.39 10.17 5.94
N LYS A 15 10.52 9.69 5.04
CA LYS A 15 9.15 10.21 4.89
C LYS A 15 8.32 10.11 6.17
N LEU A 16 8.65 9.20 7.09
CA LEU A 16 8.00 9.09 8.39
C LEU A 16 8.29 10.26 9.34
N LEU A 17 9.21 11.17 8.97
CA LEU A 17 9.46 12.39 9.73
C LEU A 17 8.50 13.53 9.34
N GLU A 18 7.73 13.36 8.27
CA GLU A 18 6.71 14.33 7.86
C GLU A 18 5.47 14.17 8.76
N ASP A 19 4.80 15.29 9.05
CA ASP A 19 3.55 15.29 9.81
C ASP A 19 2.48 14.45 9.12
N ASP A 20 1.64 13.78 9.90
CA ASP A 20 0.54 12.92 9.45
C ASP A 20 0.94 11.70 8.60
N VAL A 21 2.23 11.40 8.46
CA VAL A 21 2.73 10.19 7.80
C VAL A 21 2.91 9.06 8.79
N ILE A 22 2.35 7.89 8.47
CA ILE A 22 2.42 6.69 9.30
C ILE A 22 3.12 5.55 8.57
N LEU A 23 3.61 4.58 9.36
CA LEU A 23 4.05 3.28 8.88
C LEU A 23 2.99 2.25 9.27
N ASP A 24 2.54 1.50 8.29
CA ASP A 24 1.59 0.42 8.47
C ASP A 24 2.14 -0.88 7.89
N VAL A 25 1.92 -2.00 8.59
CA VAL A 25 2.54 -3.29 8.25
C VAL A 25 1.47 -4.37 8.14
N VAL A 26 1.41 -5.01 6.99
CA VAL A 26 0.54 -6.16 6.71
C VAL A 26 1.35 -7.44 6.86
N ASP A 27 0.97 -8.30 7.80
CA ASP A 27 1.54 -9.65 7.91
C ASP A 27 0.83 -10.59 6.92
N LEU A 28 1.56 -11.01 5.89
CA LEU A 28 1.03 -11.89 4.85
C LEU A 28 0.74 -13.30 5.36
N THR A 29 1.35 -13.73 6.46
CA THR A 29 1.11 -15.06 7.05
C THR A 29 -0.33 -15.23 7.50
N LEU A 30 -1.02 -14.15 7.84
CA LEU A 30 -2.45 -14.15 8.19
C LEU A 30 -3.37 -14.59 7.04
N TYR A 31 -2.89 -14.52 5.79
CA TYR A 31 -3.66 -14.91 4.60
C TYR A 31 -3.30 -16.29 4.05
N VAL A 32 -2.10 -16.79 4.35
CA VAL A 32 -1.56 -18.02 3.73
C VAL A 32 -1.20 -19.11 4.73
N GLY A 33 -1.27 -18.83 6.03
CA GLY A 33 -0.79 -19.71 7.09
C GLY A 33 0.72 -19.93 6.96
N THR A 34 1.15 -21.19 7.09
CA THR A 34 2.58 -21.58 7.10
C THR A 34 3.13 -21.98 5.72
N SER A 35 2.33 -21.92 4.66
CA SER A 35 2.74 -22.39 3.33
C SER A 35 3.65 -21.40 2.61
N LYS A 36 4.94 -21.76 2.47
CA LYS A 36 5.93 -20.96 1.72
C LYS A 36 5.55 -20.76 0.26
N ASN A 37 5.00 -21.78 -0.41
CA ASN A 37 4.57 -21.68 -1.80
C ASN A 37 3.42 -20.68 -1.98
N HIS A 38 2.48 -20.67 -1.04
CA HIS A 38 1.38 -19.70 -1.04
C HIS A 38 1.91 -18.28 -0.81
N LEU A 39 2.84 -18.11 0.14
CA LEU A 39 3.49 -16.82 0.40
C LEU A 39 4.19 -16.28 -0.86
N THR A 40 4.98 -17.10 -1.55
CA THR A 40 5.65 -16.71 -2.81
C THR A 40 4.63 -16.28 -3.87
N ARG A 41 3.53 -17.02 -4.02
CA ARG A 41 2.46 -16.70 -4.98
C ARG A 41 1.80 -15.36 -4.67
N ILE A 42 1.41 -15.10 -3.42
CA ILE A 42 0.75 -13.84 -3.06
C ILE A 42 1.70 -12.65 -3.16
N LYS A 43 2.99 -12.81 -2.80
CA LYS A 43 4.01 -11.78 -3.03
C LYS A 43 4.13 -11.48 -4.52
N GLY A 44 4.14 -12.50 -5.37
CA GLY A 44 4.13 -12.34 -6.83
C GLY A 44 2.93 -11.53 -7.33
N ARG A 45 1.73 -11.73 -6.75
CA ARG A 45 0.54 -10.94 -7.08
C ARG A 45 0.64 -9.48 -6.61
N ILE A 46 1.16 -9.25 -5.41
CA ILE A 46 1.31 -7.91 -4.84
C ILE A 46 2.35 -7.11 -5.64
N ILE A 47 3.48 -7.74 -5.98
CA ILE A 47 4.52 -7.13 -6.80
C ILE A 47 3.99 -6.91 -8.23
N GLY A 48 3.35 -7.93 -8.80
CA GLY A 48 2.95 -7.97 -10.19
C GLY A 48 4.15 -8.11 -11.14
N GLU A 49 3.88 -8.29 -12.42
CA GLU A 49 4.92 -8.40 -13.44
C GLU A 49 5.82 -7.15 -13.42
N ASN A 50 7.14 -7.34 -13.27
CA ASN A 50 8.14 -6.27 -13.18
C ASN A 50 7.80 -5.18 -12.13
N GLY A 51 7.09 -5.54 -11.06
CA GLY A 51 6.67 -4.61 -10.02
C GLY A 51 5.50 -3.71 -10.40
N LYS A 52 4.80 -3.98 -11.51
CA LYS A 52 3.73 -3.13 -12.04
C LYS A 52 2.58 -2.93 -11.05
N THR A 53 2.12 -3.98 -10.39
CA THR A 53 0.99 -3.90 -9.47
C THR A 53 1.33 -3.06 -8.24
N ARG A 54 2.52 -3.28 -7.65
CA ARG A 54 3.02 -2.46 -6.55
C ARG A 54 3.08 -0.98 -6.94
N LYS A 55 3.66 -0.67 -8.12
CA LYS A 55 3.75 0.71 -8.62
C LYS A 55 2.39 1.36 -8.82
N ILE A 56 1.40 0.61 -9.32
CA ILE A 56 0.02 1.12 -9.48
C ILE A 56 -0.59 1.47 -8.12
N ILE A 57 -0.43 0.59 -7.12
CA ILE A 57 -0.94 0.87 -5.77
C ILE A 57 -0.29 2.14 -5.21
N GLU A 58 1.05 2.25 -5.30
CA GLU A 58 1.81 3.41 -4.85
C GLU A 58 1.33 4.70 -5.52
N GLU A 59 1.22 4.70 -6.86
CA GLU A 59 0.81 5.89 -7.63
C GLU A 59 -0.65 6.30 -7.34
N TYR A 60 -1.54 5.33 -7.21
CA TYR A 60 -2.97 5.62 -7.06
C TYR A 60 -3.35 6.07 -5.66
N THR A 61 -2.58 5.65 -4.67
CA THR A 61 -2.80 6.00 -3.26
C THR A 61 -1.85 7.09 -2.77
N GLY A 62 -0.80 7.44 -3.51
CA GLY A 62 0.24 8.35 -3.02
C GLY A 62 1.01 7.78 -1.83
N THR A 63 1.22 6.46 -1.82
CA THR A 63 1.94 5.75 -0.75
C THR A 63 3.24 5.13 -1.26
N PHE A 64 4.07 4.68 -0.32
CA PHE A 64 5.25 3.89 -0.59
C PHE A 64 5.07 2.48 -0.05
N LEU A 65 5.29 1.46 -0.88
CA LEU A 65 5.23 0.05 -0.48
C LEU A 65 6.61 -0.60 -0.48
N SER A 66 6.83 -1.44 0.52
CA SER A 66 7.91 -2.41 0.58
C SER A 66 7.31 -3.82 0.74
N VAL A 67 7.75 -4.77 -0.08
CA VAL A 67 7.35 -6.18 0.01
C VAL A 67 8.58 -6.97 0.44
N TYR A 68 8.70 -7.26 1.73
CA TYR A 68 9.92 -7.82 2.32
C TYR A 68 9.61 -8.97 3.28
N SER A 69 10.37 -10.06 3.18
CA SER A 69 10.10 -11.29 3.95
C SER A 69 8.64 -11.75 3.83
N ASN A 70 7.90 -11.76 4.94
CA ASN A 70 6.48 -12.08 5.09
C ASN A 70 5.59 -10.83 5.30
N TYR A 71 6.14 -9.63 5.12
CA TYR A 71 5.44 -8.38 5.38
C TYR A 71 5.26 -7.55 4.09
N VAL A 72 4.19 -6.76 4.07
CA VAL A 72 4.07 -5.59 3.22
C VAL A 72 3.99 -4.37 4.11
N ALA A 73 5.00 -3.51 4.03
CA ALA A 73 5.02 -2.25 4.77
C ALA A 73 4.61 -1.10 3.86
N ILE A 74 3.86 -0.16 4.40
CA ILE A 74 3.21 0.95 3.69
C ILE A 74 3.52 2.24 4.44
N ILE A 75 4.02 3.25 3.73
CA ILE A 75 4.25 4.59 4.28
C ILE A 75 3.38 5.59 3.53
N GLY A 76 2.65 6.43 4.27
CA GLY A 76 1.80 7.49 3.73
C GLY A 76 0.88 8.08 4.80
N THR A 77 -0.06 8.93 4.39
CA THR A 77 -1.10 9.45 5.30
C THR A 77 -2.09 8.35 5.69
N TYR A 78 -2.78 8.51 6.83
CA TYR A 78 -3.73 7.51 7.34
C TYR A 78 -4.78 7.06 6.31
N GLU A 79 -5.43 8.00 5.62
CA GLU A 79 -6.42 7.70 4.58
C GLU A 79 -5.82 6.92 3.40
N ASN A 80 -4.65 7.36 2.92
CA ASN A 80 -3.98 6.76 1.77
C ASN A 80 -3.47 5.35 2.08
N VAL A 81 -2.92 5.18 3.28
CA VAL A 81 -2.45 3.89 3.81
C VAL A 81 -3.59 2.89 3.92
N ASN A 82 -4.77 3.29 4.40
CA ASN A 82 -5.93 2.41 4.49
C ASN A 82 -6.37 1.88 3.12
N VAL A 83 -6.37 2.72 2.09
CA VAL A 83 -6.69 2.30 0.71
C VAL A 83 -5.63 1.33 0.19
N ALA A 84 -4.34 1.65 0.39
CA ALA A 84 -3.24 0.80 -0.05
C ALA A 84 -3.25 -0.57 0.66
N ARG A 85 -3.45 -0.59 1.98
CA ARG A 85 -3.65 -1.80 2.78
C ARG A 85 -4.78 -2.63 2.17
N ARG A 86 -5.95 -2.04 1.94
CA ARG A 86 -7.09 -2.77 1.40
C ARG A 86 -6.79 -3.43 0.06
N ALA A 87 -6.07 -2.74 -0.84
CA ALA A 87 -5.64 -3.32 -2.11
C ALA A 87 -4.69 -4.50 -1.93
N VAL A 88 -3.72 -4.40 -1.00
CA VAL A 88 -2.81 -5.49 -0.63
C VAL A 88 -3.58 -6.69 -0.09
N GLU A 89 -4.53 -6.48 0.81
CA GLU A 89 -5.36 -7.54 1.40
C GLU A 89 -6.24 -8.23 0.36
N MET A 90 -6.79 -7.48 -0.60
CA MET A 90 -7.55 -8.04 -1.72
C MET A 90 -6.67 -8.98 -2.56
N LEU A 91 -5.44 -8.57 -2.89
CA LEU A 91 -4.49 -9.40 -3.63
C LEU A 91 -4.05 -10.63 -2.85
N ALA A 92 -3.77 -10.47 -1.56
CA ALA A 92 -3.40 -11.56 -0.65
C ALA A 92 -4.53 -12.59 -0.49
N SER A 93 -5.78 -12.11 -0.46
CA SER A 93 -7.00 -12.94 -0.43
C SER A 93 -7.39 -13.53 -1.80
N GLY A 94 -6.55 -13.34 -2.83
CA GLY A 94 -6.75 -13.94 -4.15
C GLY A 94 -7.73 -13.21 -5.07
N LYS A 95 -8.17 -12.00 -4.73
CA LYS A 95 -9.03 -11.21 -5.63
C LYS A 95 -8.32 -10.92 -6.96
N PRO A 96 -9.01 -11.03 -8.11
CA PRO A 96 -8.44 -10.73 -9.42
C PRO A 96 -7.85 -9.31 -9.51
N HIS A 97 -6.75 -9.14 -10.26
CA HIS A 97 -6.09 -7.84 -10.41
C HIS A 97 -7.01 -6.77 -11.01
N ASN A 98 -7.87 -7.13 -11.97
CA ASN A 98 -8.84 -6.20 -12.56
C ASN A 98 -9.79 -5.63 -11.49
N SER A 99 -10.27 -6.46 -10.56
CA SER A 99 -11.12 -6.02 -9.44
C SER A 99 -10.37 -5.08 -8.49
N VAL A 100 -9.09 -5.35 -8.23
CA VAL A 100 -8.24 -4.48 -7.41
C VAL A 100 -7.98 -3.14 -8.10
N TYR A 101 -7.72 -3.14 -9.41
CA TYR A 101 -7.52 -1.92 -10.19
C TYR A 101 -8.80 -1.06 -10.25
N SER A 102 -9.97 -1.67 -10.46
CA SER A 102 -11.25 -0.95 -10.41
C SER A 102 -11.54 -0.37 -9.03
N PHE A 103 -11.13 -1.04 -7.96
CA PHE A 103 -11.18 -0.49 -6.60
C PHE A 103 -10.27 0.73 -6.47
N LEU A 104 -9.00 0.60 -6.85
CA LEU A 104 -8.01 1.70 -6.78
C LEU A 104 -8.43 2.91 -7.63
N ASP A 105 -9.00 2.72 -8.82
CA ASP A 105 -9.50 3.81 -9.66
C ASP A 105 -10.61 4.61 -8.97
N ARG A 106 -11.52 3.92 -8.28
CA ARG A 106 -12.60 4.55 -7.52
C ARG A 106 -12.06 5.33 -6.34
N GLU A 107 -11.15 4.73 -5.58
CA GLU A 107 -10.54 5.37 -4.41
C GLU A 107 -9.66 6.55 -4.79
N LYS A 108 -8.90 6.48 -5.90
CA LYS A 108 -8.11 7.62 -6.42
C LYS A 108 -8.99 8.84 -6.68
N ARG A 109 -10.19 8.65 -7.23
CA ARG A 109 -11.16 9.74 -7.45
C ARG A 109 -11.70 10.27 -6.12
N ARG A 110 -11.98 9.39 -5.15
CA ARG A 110 -12.43 9.78 -3.81
C ARG A 110 -11.38 10.62 -3.07
N LEU A 111 -10.13 10.15 -3.04
CA LEU A 111 -9.02 10.82 -2.36
C LEU A 111 -8.77 12.21 -2.95
N LYS A 112 -8.75 12.34 -4.28
CA LYS A 112 -8.63 13.65 -4.95
C LYS A 112 -9.76 14.61 -4.60
N LYS A 113 -11.00 14.11 -4.50
CA LYS A 113 -12.16 14.94 -4.11
C LYS A 113 -12.01 15.42 -2.68
N LEU A 114 -11.61 14.54 -1.76
CA LEU A 114 -11.39 14.87 -0.35
C LEU A 114 -10.28 15.91 -0.19
N GLU A 115 -9.16 15.73 -0.89
CA GLU A 115 -8.04 16.68 -0.90
C GLU A 115 -8.48 18.07 -1.38
N PHE A 116 -9.27 18.11 -2.46
CA PHE A 116 -9.84 19.35 -2.99
C PHE A 116 -10.78 20.05 -1.98
N GLU A 117 -11.70 19.31 -1.35
CA GLU A 117 -12.62 19.84 -0.34
C GLU A 117 -11.88 20.37 0.90
N LEU A 118 -10.84 19.68 1.36
CA LEU A 118 -9.99 20.13 2.47
C LEU A 118 -9.22 21.40 2.11
N TRP A 119 -8.74 21.50 0.88
CA TRP A 119 -8.06 22.69 0.38
C TRP A 119 -8.99 23.90 0.30
N GLU A 120 -10.22 23.73 -0.19
CA GLU A 120 -11.22 24.82 -0.21
C GLU A 120 -11.55 25.30 1.20
N LYS A 121 -11.76 24.38 2.15
CA LYS A 121 -12.02 24.71 3.55
C LYS A 121 -10.88 25.49 4.22
N ARG A 122 -9.62 25.22 3.85
CA ARG A 122 -8.45 25.94 4.40
C ARG A 122 -8.30 27.37 3.85
N ARG A 123 -8.97 27.72 2.75
CA ARG A 123 -8.94 29.08 2.17
C ARG A 123 -10.04 30.01 2.70
N LEU A 124 -11.03 29.46 3.40
CA LEU A 124 -12.09 30.20 4.08
C LEU A 124 -11.66 30.51 5.53
#